data_AF-A0A3N7HTC7-F1
#
_entry.id   AF-A0A3N7HTC7-F1
#
_cell.length_a   1.000
_cell.length_b   1.000
_cell.length_c   1.000
_cell.angle_alpha   90.00
_cell.angle_beta   90.00
_cell.angle_gamma   90.00
#
_symmetry.space_group_name_H-M   'P 1'
#
loop_
_entity.id
_entity.type
_entity.pdbx_description
1 polymer ?
#
loop_
_entity_poly.entity_id
_entity_poly.type
_entity_poly.pdbx_seq_one_letter_code
_entity_poly.pdbx_strand_id
1 'polypeptide(L)'
;MEPLFAEPSPRTPEEPMAFTWWELTRGVIAACLVFAIAAPALALVVAVISDPAHAGFSIYLIVAGWLLGIVPTTALAGFALAPVAKRIGRALRHRRSLWPHLLSYFALGAAASLIGGAIVGLLIGATSWSGDAVMGAGFVIPLAALLAPVAGASAATGWLITARRALRDDRTIA
;
A
#
# COMPACT_ATOMS: atom_id res chain seq x y z
N MET A 1 23.24 8.91 29.31
CA MET A 1 22.45 9.01 28.06
C MET A 1 23.15 10.05 27.21
N GLU A 2 23.88 9.60 26.19
CA GLU A 2 24.44 10.51 25.18
C GLU A 2 23.31 11.32 24.56
N PRO A 3 23.43 12.65 24.42
CA PRO A 3 22.46 13.41 23.65
C PRO A 3 22.51 12.85 22.22
N LEU A 4 21.43 12.22 21.79
CA LEU A 4 21.24 11.84 20.39
C LEU A 4 21.31 13.14 19.59
N PHE A 5 22.47 13.41 18.98
CA PHE A 5 22.63 14.51 18.05
C PHE A 5 21.52 14.38 17.00
N ALA A 6 20.64 15.38 16.94
CA ALA A 6 19.61 15.40 15.92
C ALA A 6 20.30 15.36 14.55
N GLU A 7 20.06 14.30 13.77
CA GLU A 7 20.59 14.21 12.42
C GLU A 7 20.15 15.47 11.64
N PRO A 8 21.08 16.16 10.95
CA PRO A 8 20.73 17.31 10.12
C PRO A 8 19.62 16.95 9.12
N SER A 9 18.64 17.84 8.95
CA SER A 9 17.53 17.60 8.02
C SER A 9 18.08 17.33 6.62
N PRO A 10 17.61 16.28 5.92
CA PRO A 10 18.05 15.99 4.56
C PRO A 10 17.49 16.98 3.53
N ARG A 11 16.57 17.87 3.92
CA ARG A 11 15.83 18.76 3.02
C ARG A 11 16.53 20.10 2.89
N THR A 12 16.76 20.51 1.65
CA THR A 12 17.35 21.81 1.30
C THR A 12 16.37 22.60 0.41
N PRO A 13 16.61 23.91 0.16
CA PRO A 13 15.80 24.68 -0.79
C PRO A 13 15.71 24.07 -2.20
N GLU A 14 16.77 23.37 -2.62
CA GLU A 14 16.92 22.67 -3.91
C GLU A 14 16.30 21.26 -3.88
N GLU A 15 16.31 20.59 -2.72
CA GLU A 15 15.72 19.26 -2.49
C GLU A 15 14.66 19.30 -1.37
N PRO A 16 13.55 20.03 -1.59
CA PRO A 16 12.52 20.26 -0.57
C PRO A 16 11.80 18.99 -0.10
N MET A 17 11.84 17.92 -0.90
CA MET A 17 11.19 16.63 -0.62
C MET A 17 12.22 15.49 -0.58
N ALA A 18 13.44 15.76 -0.10
CA ALA A 18 14.38 14.71 0.23
C ALA A 18 13.88 13.93 1.45
N PHE A 19 13.72 12.62 1.30
CA PHE A 19 13.30 11.72 2.37
C PHE A 19 14.40 10.71 2.69
N THR A 20 14.57 10.44 3.98
CA THR A 20 15.47 9.38 4.45
C THR A 20 14.87 8.00 4.16
N TRP A 21 15.71 6.97 4.26
CA TRP A 21 15.24 5.59 4.16
C TRP A 21 14.21 5.24 5.24
N TRP A 22 14.38 5.80 6.45
CA TRP A 22 13.50 5.54 7.56
C TRP A 22 12.12 6.16 7.36
N GLU A 23 12.05 7.36 6.81
CA GLU A 23 10.80 8.02 6.45
C GLU A 23 10.07 7.22 5.37
N LEU A 24 10.77 6.78 4.32
CA LEU A 24 10.17 5.93 3.29
C LEU A 24 9.60 4.63 3.89
N THR A 25 10.34 3.99 4.81
CA THR A 25 9.89 2.77 5.50
C THR A 25 8.63 3.03 6.33
N ARG A 26 8.57 4.15 7.07
CA ARG A 26 7.37 4.59 7.78
C ARG A 26 6.19 4.81 6.83
N GLY A 27 6.46 5.36 5.63
CA GLY A 27 5.45 5.52 4.58
C GLY A 27 4.90 4.20 4.07
N VAL A 28 5.75 3.19 3.86
CA VAL A 28 5.32 1.83 3.50
C VAL A 28 4.45 1.23 4.60
N ILE A 29 4.86 1.33 5.87
CA ILE A 29 4.08 0.83 7.01
C ILE A 29 2.73 1.53 7.09
N ALA A 30 2.70 2.86 6.99
CA ALA A 30 1.47 3.63 7.00
C ALA A 30 0.53 3.25 5.84
N ALA A 31 1.06 3.07 4.64
CA ALA A 31 0.30 2.61 3.49
C ALA A 31 -0.29 1.20 3.71
N CYS A 32 0.51 0.27 4.25
CA CYS A 32 0.06 -1.08 4.59
C CYS A 32 -1.05 -1.05 5.63
N LEU A 33 -0.93 -0.22 6.67
CA LEU A 33 -1.96 -0.08 7.71
C LEU A 33 -3.26 0.53 7.17
N VAL A 34 -3.17 1.58 6.33
CA VAL A 34 -4.36 2.17 5.70
C VAL A 34 -5.06 1.14 4.82
N PHE A 35 -4.30 0.37 4.04
CA PHE A 35 -4.87 -0.71 3.22
C PHE A 35 -5.47 -1.83 4.08
N ALA A 36 -4.76 -2.24 5.13
CA ALA A 36 -5.19 -3.24 6.12
C ALA A 36 -6.55 -2.93 6.75
N ILE A 37 -6.97 -1.67 6.77
CA ILE A 37 -8.24 -1.21 7.33
C ILE A 37 -9.26 -0.93 6.21
N ALA A 38 -8.87 -0.23 5.15
CA ALA A 38 -9.79 0.25 4.12
C ALA A 38 -10.35 -0.90 3.24
N ALA A 39 -9.50 -1.85 2.85
CA ALA A 39 -9.91 -2.93 1.98
C ALA A 39 -10.89 -3.94 2.63
N PRO A 40 -10.73 -4.41 3.88
CA PRO A 40 -11.72 -5.28 4.50
C PRO A 40 -13.00 -4.52 4.80
N ALA A 41 -12.94 -3.22 5.15
CA ALA A 41 -14.14 -2.41 5.31
C ALA A 41 -14.96 -2.36 4.00
N LEU A 42 -14.31 -2.15 2.86
CA LEU A 42 -14.96 -2.20 1.55
C LEU A 42 -15.55 -3.59 1.26
N ALA A 43 -14.78 -4.65 1.49
CA ALA A 43 -15.22 -6.03 1.26
C ALA A 43 -16.44 -6.39 2.12
N LEU A 44 -16.46 -5.97 3.39
CA LEU A 44 -17.58 -6.19 4.30
C LEU A 44 -18.85 -5.46 3.83
N VAL A 45 -18.72 -4.20 3.40
CA VAL A 45 -19.85 -3.44 2.84
C VAL A 45 -20.42 -4.13 1.60
N VAL A 46 -19.55 -4.55 0.67
CA VAL A 46 -19.97 -5.27 -0.54
C VAL A 46 -20.65 -6.59 -0.20
N ALA A 47 -20.10 -7.36 0.73
CA ALA A 47 -20.65 -8.66 1.12
C ALA A 47 -22.04 -8.53 1.79
N VAL A 48 -22.20 -7.57 2.71
CA VAL A 48 -23.47 -7.34 3.41
C VAL A 48 -24.56 -6.86 2.46
N ILE A 49 -24.22 -6.02 1.48
CA ILE A 49 -25.19 -5.53 0.48
C ILE A 49 -25.55 -6.62 -0.52
N SER A 50 -24.57 -7.41 -0.97
CA SER A 50 -24.78 -8.40 -2.04
C SER A 50 -25.55 -9.63 -1.57
N ASP A 51 -25.33 -10.09 -0.34
CA ASP A 51 -25.99 -11.27 0.22
C ASP A 51 -26.16 -11.15 1.75
N PRO A 52 -27.22 -10.47 2.21
CA PRO A 52 -27.45 -10.28 3.64
C PRO A 52 -27.79 -11.58 4.37
N ALA A 53 -28.31 -12.60 3.68
CA ALA A 53 -28.69 -13.88 4.30
C ALA A 53 -27.46 -14.68 4.77
N HIS A 54 -26.32 -14.53 4.10
CA HIS A 54 -25.06 -15.20 4.45
C HIS A 54 -24.00 -14.24 5.03
N ALA A 55 -24.39 -13.03 5.43
CA ALA A 55 -23.48 -11.99 5.89
C ALA A 55 -22.52 -12.48 6.99
N GLY A 56 -23.00 -13.24 7.97
CA GLY A 56 -22.17 -13.78 9.05
C GLY A 56 -21.03 -14.69 8.56
N PHE A 57 -21.33 -15.58 7.62
CA PHE A 57 -20.34 -16.47 7.01
C PHE A 57 -19.35 -15.69 6.13
N SER A 58 -19.83 -14.75 5.34
CA SER A 58 -19.00 -13.86 4.52
C SER A 58 -18.05 -13.01 5.37
N ILE A 59 -18.52 -12.46 6.48
CA ILE A 59 -17.70 -11.71 7.45
C ILE A 59 -16.58 -12.60 7.99
N TYR A 60 -16.91 -13.83 8.41
CA TYR A 60 -15.92 -14.78 8.91
C TYR A 60 -14.84 -15.07 7.86
N LEU A 61 -15.23 -15.39 6.61
CA LEU A 61 -14.28 -15.66 5.53
C LEU A 61 -13.42 -14.44 5.19
N ILE A 62 -14.01 -13.24 5.16
CA ILE A 62 -13.27 -12.01 4.92
C ILE A 62 -12.24 -11.80 6.01
N VAL A 63 -12.61 -11.89 7.30
CA VAL A 63 -11.68 -11.67 8.41
C VAL A 63 -10.57 -12.72 8.41
N ALA A 64 -10.90 -14.00 8.25
CA ALA A 64 -9.92 -15.08 8.23
C ALA A 64 -8.96 -14.96 7.03
N GLY A 65 -9.50 -14.75 5.82
CA GLY A 65 -8.69 -14.55 4.61
C GLY A 65 -7.86 -13.26 4.66
N TRP A 66 -8.38 -12.21 5.31
CA TRP A 66 -7.67 -10.96 5.50
C TRP A 66 -6.43 -11.14 6.39
N LEU A 67 -6.61 -11.72 7.58
CA LEU A 67 -5.55 -11.87 8.56
C LEU A 67 -4.48 -12.88 8.10
N LEU A 68 -4.89 -14.00 7.51
CA LEU A 68 -3.98 -15.07 7.12
C LEU A 68 -3.35 -14.86 5.74
N GLY A 69 -4.06 -14.20 4.81
CA GLY A 69 -3.62 -14.02 3.43
C GLY A 69 -3.21 -12.58 3.12
N ILE A 70 -4.15 -11.64 3.23
CA ILE A 70 -3.96 -10.30 2.68
C ILE A 70 -2.96 -9.46 3.50
N VAL A 71 -3.01 -9.49 4.83
CA VAL A 71 -2.08 -8.74 5.67
C VAL A 71 -0.60 -9.12 5.41
N PRO A 72 -0.19 -10.41 5.47
CA PRO A 72 1.20 -10.76 5.22
C PRO A 72 1.61 -10.49 3.77
N THR A 73 0.74 -10.76 2.78
CA THR A 73 1.06 -10.46 1.38
C THR A 73 1.18 -8.96 1.10
N THR A 74 0.35 -8.13 1.74
CA THR A 74 0.45 -6.66 1.66
C THR A 74 1.76 -6.17 2.24
N ALA A 75 2.17 -6.67 3.42
CA ALA A 75 3.44 -6.32 4.03
C ALA A 75 4.61 -6.70 3.11
N LEU A 76 4.62 -7.93 2.60
CA LEU A 76 5.64 -8.42 1.66
C LEU A 76 5.70 -7.56 0.39
N ALA A 77 4.55 -7.26 -0.22
CA ALA A 77 4.48 -6.41 -1.41
C ALA A 77 4.97 -4.99 -1.13
N GLY A 78 4.60 -4.40 0.01
CA GLY A 78 5.04 -3.08 0.44
C GLY A 78 6.56 -2.99 0.55
N PHE A 79 7.19 -3.97 1.22
CA PHE A 79 8.65 -4.02 1.33
C PHE A 79 9.35 -4.35 0.01
N ALA A 80 8.79 -5.25 -0.80
CA ALA A 80 9.32 -5.57 -2.13
C ALA A 80 9.31 -4.34 -3.06
N LEU A 81 8.33 -3.44 -2.91
CA LEU A 81 8.21 -2.21 -3.71
C LEU A 81 8.90 -1.00 -3.08
N ALA A 82 9.45 -1.09 -1.87
CA ALA A 82 10.18 0.00 -1.22
C ALA A 82 11.34 0.56 -2.07
N PRO A 83 12.14 -0.24 -2.81
CA PRO A 83 13.16 0.29 -3.71
C PRO A 83 12.59 1.13 -4.87
N VAL A 84 11.43 0.73 -5.41
CA VAL A 84 10.72 1.48 -6.46
C VAL A 84 10.18 2.79 -5.90
N ALA A 85 9.54 2.74 -4.73
CA ALA A 85 9.07 3.91 -3.99
C ALA A 85 10.21 4.91 -3.71
N LYS A 86 11.41 4.41 -3.38
CA LYS A 86 12.63 5.22 -3.18
C LYS A 86 13.10 5.88 -4.48
N ARG A 87 13.07 5.18 -5.61
CA ARG A 87 13.42 5.75 -6.92
C ARG A 87 12.46 6.87 -7.32
N ILE A 88 11.15 6.67 -7.12
CA ILE A 88 10.13 7.71 -7.33
C ILE A 88 10.40 8.93 -6.44
N GLY A 89 10.62 8.71 -5.13
CA GLY A 89 10.90 9.79 -4.19
C GLY A 89 12.14 10.60 -4.57
N ARG A 90 13.22 9.92 -4.98
CA ARG A 90 14.45 10.57 -5.47
C ARG A 90 14.23 11.37 -6.75
N ALA A 91 13.50 10.83 -7.72
CA ALA A 91 13.23 11.52 -8.98
C ALA A 91 12.39 12.79 -8.77
N LEU A 92 11.53 12.81 -7.75
CA LEU A 92 10.62 13.92 -7.47
C LEU A 92 11.13 14.87 -6.37
N ARG A 93 12.29 14.63 -5.75
CA ARG A 93 12.78 15.40 -4.59
C ARG A 93 12.89 16.91 -4.78
N HIS A 94 13.08 17.36 -6.03
CA HIS A 94 13.18 18.77 -6.41
C HIS A 94 11.80 19.45 -6.55
N ARG A 95 10.71 18.67 -6.55
CA ARG A 95 9.34 19.19 -6.70
C ARG A 95 8.78 19.57 -5.32
N ARG A 96 8.43 20.86 -5.14
CA ARG A 96 7.76 21.34 -3.92
C ARG A 96 6.31 20.91 -3.80
N SER A 97 5.65 20.66 -4.93
CA SER A 97 4.24 20.24 -4.95
C SER A 97 4.11 18.80 -4.47
N LEU A 98 3.14 18.54 -3.58
CA LEU A 98 2.82 17.19 -3.10
C LEU A 98 2.12 16.33 -4.18
N TRP A 99 1.43 16.96 -5.13
CA TRP A 99 0.58 16.25 -6.09
C TRP A 99 1.28 15.20 -6.95
N PRO A 100 2.46 15.47 -7.56
CA PRO A 100 3.17 14.47 -8.36
C PRO A 100 3.55 13.23 -7.56
N HIS A 101 3.89 13.41 -6.27
CA HIS A 101 4.19 12.28 -5.39
C HIS A 101 2.93 11.47 -5.11
N LEU A 102 1.82 12.12 -4.74
CA LEU A 102 0.55 11.45 -4.48
C LEU A 102 0.09 10.61 -5.68
N LEU A 103 0.14 11.18 -6.89
CA LEU A 103 -0.21 10.47 -8.12
C LEU A 103 0.73 9.28 -8.39
N SER A 104 2.04 9.45 -8.17
CA SER A 104 3.01 8.38 -8.39
C SER A 104 2.84 7.23 -7.40
N TYR A 105 2.62 7.52 -6.12
CA TYR A 105 2.36 6.49 -5.11
C TYR A 105 1.00 5.85 -5.29
N PHE A 106 -0.01 6.61 -5.73
CA PHE A 106 -1.30 6.05 -6.12
C PHE A 106 -1.14 5.03 -7.26
N ALA A 107 -0.44 5.41 -8.33
CA ALA A 107 -0.18 4.53 -9.46
C ALA A 107 0.61 3.29 -9.04
N LEU A 108 1.62 3.45 -8.17
CA LEU A 108 2.41 2.34 -7.63
C LEU A 108 1.52 1.35 -6.84
N GLY A 109 0.66 1.85 -5.95
CA GLY A 109 -0.24 1.01 -5.16
C GLY A 109 -1.28 0.28 -6.03
N ALA A 110 -1.86 0.97 -7.01
CA ALA A 110 -2.79 0.36 -7.96
C ALA A 110 -2.12 -0.73 -8.80
N ALA A 111 -0.92 -0.46 -9.33
CA ALA A 111 -0.14 -1.45 -10.08
C ALA A 111 0.25 -2.65 -9.20
N ALA A 112 0.62 -2.42 -7.93
CA ALA A 112 0.92 -3.48 -6.98
C ALA A 112 -0.28 -4.41 -6.77
N SER A 113 -1.49 -3.86 -6.66
CA SER A 113 -2.73 -4.64 -6.53
C SER A 113 -2.94 -5.54 -7.75
N LEU A 114 -2.83 -4.99 -8.95
CA LEU A 114 -3.05 -5.74 -10.20
C LEU A 114 -2.00 -6.84 -10.40
N ILE A 115 -0.72 -6.51 -10.22
CA ILE A 115 0.39 -7.47 -10.38
C ILE A 115 0.30 -8.55 -9.30
N GLY A 116 0.08 -8.17 -8.04
CA GLY A 116 -0.09 -9.11 -6.93
C GLY A 116 -1.28 -10.04 -7.17
N GLY A 117 -2.41 -9.50 -7.60
CA GLY A 117 -3.60 -10.27 -7.94
C GLY A 117 -3.38 -11.24 -9.09
N ALA A 118 -2.67 -10.83 -10.14
CA ALA A 118 -2.32 -11.72 -11.25
C ALA A 118 -1.42 -12.87 -10.79
N ILE A 119 -0.39 -12.59 -9.98
CA ILE A 119 0.51 -13.62 -9.43
C ILE A 119 -0.27 -14.60 -8.55
N VAL A 120 -1.08 -14.09 -7.61
CA VAL A 120 -1.88 -14.92 -6.71
C VAL A 120 -2.90 -15.76 -7.50
N GLY A 121 -3.56 -15.17 -8.49
CA GLY A 121 -4.51 -15.89 -9.36
C GLY A 121 -3.86 -17.02 -10.14
N LEU A 122 -2.69 -16.78 -10.72
CA LEU A 122 -1.92 -17.80 -11.42
C LEU A 122 -1.48 -18.93 -10.47
N LEU A 123 -1.01 -18.60 -9.27
CA LEU A 123 -0.61 -19.60 -8.27
C LEU A 123 -1.79 -20.43 -7.77
N ILE A 124 -2.93 -19.80 -7.48
CA ILE A 124 -4.15 -20.52 -7.06
C ILE A 124 -4.61 -21.47 -8.17
N GLY A 125 -4.67 -21.00 -9.42
CA GLY A 125 -5.09 -21.84 -10.53
C GLY A 125 -4.11 -23.01 -10.78
N ALA A 126 -2.81 -22.75 -10.74
CA ALA A 126 -1.78 -23.79 -10.93
C ALA A 126 -1.75 -24.84 -9.80
N THR A 127 -2.16 -24.47 -8.58
CA THR A 127 -2.21 -25.37 -7.42
C THR A 127 -3.59 -26.01 -7.19
N SER A 128 -4.57 -25.67 -8.01
CA SER A 128 -5.93 -26.24 -7.94
C SER A 128 -5.97 -27.66 -8.51
N TRP A 129 -7.01 -28.42 -8.15
CA TRP A 129 -7.22 -29.80 -8.66
C TRP A 129 -7.29 -29.86 -10.20
N SER A 130 -7.85 -28.82 -10.83
CA SER A 130 -7.92 -28.73 -12.29
C SER A 130 -6.60 -28.37 -12.95
N GLY A 131 -5.64 -27.80 -12.19
CA GLY A 131 -4.36 -27.30 -12.71
C GLY A 131 -4.50 -26.11 -13.67
N ASP A 132 -5.70 -25.52 -13.80
CA ASP A 132 -5.96 -24.45 -14.76
C ASP A 132 -5.63 -23.07 -14.17
N ALA A 133 -4.41 -22.61 -14.46
CA ALA A 133 -3.93 -21.29 -14.08
C ALA A 133 -4.78 -20.12 -14.63
N VAL A 134 -5.40 -20.30 -15.80
CA VAL A 134 -6.20 -19.26 -16.45
C VAL A 134 -7.52 -19.06 -15.72
N MET A 135 -8.16 -20.16 -15.29
CA MET A 135 -9.34 -20.10 -14.44
C MET A 135 -9.07 -19.39 -13.10
N GLY A 136 -7.94 -19.71 -12.44
CA GLY A 136 -7.54 -19.04 -11.19
C GLY A 136 -7.31 -17.53 -11.37
N ALA A 137 -6.61 -17.14 -12.43
CA ALA A 137 -6.39 -15.74 -12.78
C ALA A 137 -7.71 -15.02 -13.09
N GLY A 138 -8.64 -15.67 -13.81
CA GLY A 138 -9.96 -15.12 -14.13
C GLY A 138 -10.82 -14.81 -12.89
N PHE A 139 -10.62 -15.54 -11.79
CA PHE A 139 -11.31 -15.27 -10.53
C PHE A 139 -10.67 -14.13 -9.72
N VAL A 140 -9.32 -14.09 -9.65
CA VAL A 140 -8.61 -13.16 -8.76
C VAL A 140 -8.39 -11.78 -9.38
N ILE A 141 -8.18 -11.68 -10.70
CA ILE A 141 -7.90 -10.41 -11.38
C ILE A 141 -9.04 -9.39 -11.21
N PRO A 142 -10.34 -9.74 -11.35
CA PRO A 142 -11.43 -8.79 -11.12
C PRO A 142 -11.43 -8.21 -9.70
N LEU A 143 -11.16 -9.05 -8.69
CA LEU A 143 -11.04 -8.60 -7.30
C LEU A 143 -9.84 -7.66 -7.12
N ALA A 144 -8.69 -7.99 -7.74
CA ALA A 144 -7.50 -7.15 -7.70
C ALA A 144 -7.71 -5.79 -8.39
N ALA A 145 -8.50 -5.76 -9.47
CA ALA A 145 -8.89 -4.53 -10.15
C ALA A 145 -9.84 -3.69 -9.29
N LEU A 146 -10.80 -4.32 -8.60
CA LEU A 146 -11.68 -3.64 -7.64
C LEU A 146 -10.90 -3.03 -6.47
N LEU A 147 -9.86 -3.71 -6.00
CA LEU A 147 -9.02 -3.23 -4.90
C LEU A 147 -7.92 -2.24 -5.33
N ALA A 148 -7.63 -2.12 -6.63
CA ALA A 148 -6.56 -1.25 -7.11
C ALA A 148 -6.72 0.24 -6.71
N PRO A 149 -7.92 0.85 -6.77
CA PRO A 149 -8.11 2.21 -6.26
C PRO A 149 -7.87 2.33 -4.74
N VAL A 150 -8.25 1.30 -3.97
CA VAL A 150 -8.03 1.28 -2.51
C VAL A 150 -6.54 1.16 -2.20
N ALA A 151 -5.82 0.30 -2.92
CA ALA A 151 -4.38 0.15 -2.79
C ALA A 151 -3.64 1.45 -3.17
N GLY A 152 -4.04 2.08 -4.29
CA GLY A 152 -3.50 3.37 -4.71
C GLY A 152 -3.76 4.47 -3.69
N ALA A 153 -5.01 4.63 -3.23
CA ALA A 153 -5.37 5.62 -2.21
C ALA A 153 -4.62 5.39 -0.90
N SER A 154 -4.43 4.13 -0.50
CA SER A 154 -3.68 3.76 0.71
C SER A 154 -2.20 4.13 0.59
N ALA A 155 -1.57 3.84 -0.55
CA ALA A 155 -0.18 4.22 -0.82
C ALA A 155 0.03 5.75 -0.83
N ALA A 156 -0.86 6.49 -1.50
CA ALA A 156 -0.83 7.95 -1.52
C ALA A 156 -1.05 8.53 -0.10
N THR A 157 -1.98 7.97 0.67
CA THR A 157 -2.27 8.40 2.04
C THR A 157 -1.11 8.12 2.98
N GLY A 158 -0.50 6.92 2.91
CA GLY A 158 0.67 6.56 3.71
C GLY A 158 1.85 7.50 3.46
N TRP A 159 2.07 7.88 2.19
CA TRP A 159 3.06 8.88 1.84
C TRP A 159 2.69 10.28 2.36
N LEU A 160 1.43 10.72 2.21
CA LEU A 160 0.98 12.02 2.70
C LEU A 160 1.19 12.18 4.21
N ILE A 161 0.84 11.16 4.99
CA ILE A 161 1.04 11.13 6.45
C ILE A 161 2.53 11.30 6.78
N THR A 162 3.38 10.55 6.07
CA THR A 162 4.83 10.57 6.26
C THR A 162 5.43 11.92 5.90
N ALA A 163 5.08 12.46 4.74
CA ALA A 163 5.55 13.75 4.27
C ALA A 163 5.16 14.88 5.23
N ARG A 164 3.91 14.88 5.70
CA ARG A 164 3.44 15.88 6.69
C ARG A 164 4.18 15.77 8.01
N ARG A 165 4.49 14.56 8.47
CA ARG A 165 5.23 14.35 9.72
C ARG A 165 6.67 14.84 9.58
N ALA A 166 7.37 14.41 8.54
CA ALA A 166 8.71 14.87 8.23
C ALA A 166 8.84 16.40 8.17
N LEU A 167 7.93 17.06 7.43
CA LEU A 167 7.93 18.53 7.32
C LEU A 167 7.56 19.25 8.63
N ARG A 168 6.84 18.59 9.55
CA ARG A 168 6.59 19.12 10.90
C ARG A 168 7.83 18.98 11.76
N ASP A 169 8.49 17.83 11.71
CA ASP A 169 9.70 17.55 12.48
C ASP A 169 10.81 18.56 12.11
N ASP A 170 10.98 18.90 10.82
CA ASP A 170 11.95 19.92 10.38
C ASP A 170 11.70 21.31 10.98
N ARG A 171 10.42 21.70 11.11
CA ARG A 171 10.04 23.01 11.67
C ARG A 171 10.33 23.13 13.16
N THR A 172 10.52 22.01 13.85
CA THR A 172 10.86 22.00 15.28
C THR A 172 12.38 22.06 15.52
N ILE A 173 13.18 21.79 14.50
CA ILE A 173 14.64 21.76 14.56
C ILE A 173 15.24 23.09 14.06
N ALA A 174 14.53 23.82 13.20
CA ALA A 174 14.90 25.15 12.69
C ALA A 174 14.56 26.27 13.69
#